data_AF-A0A9W4P476-F1
#
_entry.id   AF-A0A9W4P476-F1
#
_cell.length_a   1.000
_cell.length_b   1.000
_cell.length_c   1.000
_cell.angle_alpha   90.00
_cell.angle_beta   90.00
_cell.angle_gamma   90.00
#
_symmetry.space_group_name_H-M   'P 1'
#
loop_
_entity.id
_entity.type
_entity.pdbx_description
1 polymer ?
#
loop_
_entity_poly.entity_id
_entity_poly.type
_entity_poly.pdbx_seq_one_letter_code
_entity_poly.pdbx_strand_id
1 'polypeptide(L)'
;MARLCMVRGIRTHDGFAQELHGHLPEFTGALNARAIMSNRVPNMRSPDDFPYSFWHPDIPVCSALLDLVGRYPGNDLLRYQVGRARAAGCYISLYLELDLPLGAAITEEAHDNRTSGQAIYERIINSPTRWARMDDYKRCLHSPLRSGAHLHSDTCVQSMLDQTLPVGDSLYLHRLIRKLSDYRANHCPLICPPFFDSSRILPEHANLYRA
;
A
#
# COMPACT_ATOMS: atom_id res chain seq x y z
N MET A 1 -13.12 8.92 15.64
CA MET A 1 -12.42 7.92 16.47
C MET A 1 -13.11 6.55 16.41
N ALA A 2 -14.36 6.37 16.84
CA ALA A 2 -15.02 5.04 16.84
C ALA A 2 -15.01 4.31 15.49
N ARG A 3 -15.29 5.00 14.36
CA ARG A 3 -15.27 4.39 13.02
C ARG A 3 -13.90 3.83 12.62
N LEU A 4 -12.83 4.53 12.97
CA LEU A 4 -11.46 4.11 12.64
C LEU A 4 -11.06 2.86 13.43
N CYS A 5 -11.40 2.83 14.73
CA CYS A 5 -11.22 1.62 15.55
C CYS A 5 -12.00 0.42 14.99
N MET A 6 -13.23 0.64 14.48
CA MET A 6 -14.02 -0.43 13.83
C MET A 6 -13.34 -0.95 12.56
N VAL A 7 -12.85 -0.05 11.68
CA VAL A 7 -12.10 -0.43 10.48
C VAL A 7 -10.85 -1.24 10.84
N ARG A 8 -10.09 -0.81 11.86
CA ARG A 8 -8.93 -1.55 12.36
C ARG A 8 -9.32 -2.95 12.85
N GLY A 9 -10.39 -3.05 13.65
CA GLY A 9 -10.92 -4.32 14.14
C GLY A 9 -11.26 -5.28 13.01
N ILE A 10 -12.00 -4.79 12.00
CA ILE A 10 -12.36 -5.57 10.79
C ILE A 10 -11.12 -6.08 10.07
N ARG A 11 -10.12 -5.22 9.85
CA ARG A 11 -8.91 -5.59 9.10
C ARG A 11 -8.01 -6.58 9.86
N THR A 12 -8.05 -6.55 11.18
CA THR A 12 -7.17 -7.37 12.03
C THR A 12 -7.79 -8.73 12.35
N HIS A 13 -9.12 -8.82 12.44
CA HIS A 13 -9.81 -10.02 12.89
C HIS A 13 -10.72 -10.59 11.80
N ASP A 14 -10.36 -11.76 11.27
CA ASP A 14 -11.22 -12.45 10.32
C ASP A 14 -12.56 -12.85 10.97
N GLY A 15 -13.66 -12.65 10.24
CA GLY A 15 -15.02 -12.88 10.75
C GLY A 15 -15.61 -11.77 11.62
N PHE A 16 -14.85 -10.73 11.98
CA PHE A 16 -15.35 -9.63 12.80
C PHE A 16 -16.25 -8.68 12.01
N ALA A 17 -17.38 -8.29 12.62
CA ALA A 17 -18.32 -7.27 12.13
C ALA A 17 -18.79 -7.46 10.67
N GLN A 18 -18.97 -8.72 10.25
CA GLN A 18 -19.43 -9.07 8.90
C GLN A 18 -20.81 -8.48 8.57
N GLU A 19 -21.65 -8.29 9.58
CA GLU A 19 -22.95 -7.67 9.48
C GLU A 19 -22.89 -6.22 8.96
N LEU A 20 -21.73 -5.55 9.05
CA LEU A 20 -21.56 -4.17 8.58
C LEU A 20 -21.34 -4.07 7.06
N HIS A 21 -21.27 -5.18 6.33
CA HIS A 21 -21.14 -5.16 4.88
C HIS A 21 -22.30 -4.38 4.24
N GLY A 22 -21.98 -3.44 3.34
CA GLY A 22 -22.98 -2.62 2.65
C GLY A 22 -23.54 -1.44 3.47
N HIS A 23 -23.17 -1.29 4.74
CA HIS A 23 -23.67 -0.18 5.58
C HIS A 23 -22.95 1.14 5.27
N LEU A 24 -21.62 1.10 5.14
CA LEU A 24 -20.78 2.24 4.79
C LEU A 24 -19.66 1.80 3.85
N PRO A 25 -19.24 2.62 2.88
CA PRO A 25 -18.14 2.30 1.97
C PRO A 25 -16.85 1.91 2.70
N GLU A 26 -16.50 2.61 3.79
CA GLU A 26 -15.30 2.29 4.56
C GLU A 26 -15.34 0.90 5.22
N PHE A 27 -16.52 0.43 5.63
CA PHE A 27 -16.70 -0.89 6.25
C PHE A 27 -16.73 -1.99 5.20
N THR A 28 -17.43 -1.78 4.08
CA THR A 28 -17.41 -2.70 2.94
C THR A 28 -15.99 -2.89 2.42
N GLY A 29 -15.26 -1.80 2.19
CA GLY A 29 -13.86 -1.86 1.78
C GLY A 29 -12.97 -2.58 2.80
N ALA A 30 -13.14 -2.31 4.11
CA ALA A 30 -12.37 -3.01 5.15
C ALA A 30 -12.66 -4.52 5.18
N LEU A 31 -13.92 -4.92 5.05
CA LEU A 31 -14.33 -6.33 5.02
C LEU A 31 -13.80 -7.05 3.77
N ASN A 32 -13.85 -6.40 2.61
CA ASN A 32 -13.28 -6.92 1.37
C ASN A 32 -11.76 -7.07 1.47
N ALA A 33 -11.07 -6.09 2.08
CA ALA A 33 -9.63 -6.18 2.34
C ALA A 33 -9.32 -7.41 3.21
N ARG A 34 -10.03 -7.58 4.34
CA ARG A 34 -9.85 -8.72 5.26
C ARG A 34 -10.12 -10.06 4.59
N ALA A 35 -11.15 -10.14 3.75
CA ALA A 35 -11.45 -11.34 2.98
C ALA A 35 -10.27 -11.72 2.07
N ILE A 36 -9.70 -10.76 1.34
CA ILE A 36 -8.54 -10.96 0.46
C ILE A 36 -7.31 -11.40 1.26
N MET A 37 -7.01 -10.74 2.38
CA MET A 37 -5.94 -11.14 3.32
C MET A 37 -6.10 -12.57 3.83
N SER A 38 -7.34 -13.03 3.93
CA SER A 38 -7.70 -14.39 4.34
C SER A 38 -7.87 -15.33 3.14
N ASN A 39 -7.31 -14.96 1.98
CA ASN A 39 -7.27 -15.72 0.72
C ASN A 39 -8.65 -15.99 0.08
N ARG A 40 -9.65 -15.16 0.40
CA ARG A 40 -11.00 -15.25 -0.19
C ARG A 40 -11.24 -14.03 -1.07
N VAL A 41 -11.49 -14.26 -2.35
CA VAL A 41 -11.81 -13.18 -3.30
C VAL A 41 -13.28 -12.79 -3.13
N PRO A 42 -13.60 -11.58 -2.62
CA PRO A 42 -14.98 -11.12 -2.44
C PRO A 42 -15.63 -10.80 -3.80
N ASN A 43 -16.95 -10.63 -3.81
CA ASN A 43 -17.70 -10.13 -4.97
C ASN A 43 -17.83 -8.60 -4.88
N MET A 44 -17.08 -7.88 -5.71
CA MET A 44 -16.96 -6.43 -5.73
C MET A 44 -17.59 -5.90 -7.02
N ARG A 45 -18.59 -5.04 -6.89
CA ARG A 45 -19.40 -4.54 -8.02
C ARG A 45 -19.23 -3.06 -8.24
N SER A 46 -19.07 -2.29 -7.16
CA SER A 46 -18.90 -0.84 -7.21
C SER A 46 -17.42 -0.47 -7.08
N PRO A 47 -17.00 0.70 -7.61
CA PRO A 47 -15.65 1.21 -7.40
C PRO A 47 -15.27 1.30 -5.91
N ASP A 48 -16.24 1.60 -5.04
CA ASP A 48 -16.04 1.73 -3.60
C ASP A 48 -15.86 0.39 -2.88
N ASP A 49 -16.23 -0.73 -3.52
CA ASP A 49 -16.04 -2.07 -2.97
C ASP A 49 -14.57 -2.50 -3.02
N PHE A 50 -13.77 -1.93 -3.94
CA PHE A 50 -12.38 -2.32 -4.14
C PHE A 50 -11.50 -1.78 -3.02
N PRO A 51 -10.92 -2.66 -2.18
CA PRO A 51 -10.15 -2.22 -1.03
C PRO A 51 -8.79 -1.64 -1.43
N TYR A 52 -8.26 -0.81 -0.54
CA TYR A 52 -6.87 -0.40 -0.54
C TYR A 52 -6.06 -1.15 0.54
N SER A 53 -4.76 -1.34 0.29
CA SER A 53 -3.82 -1.98 1.22
C SER A 53 -4.23 -3.37 1.68
N PHE A 54 -4.77 -4.22 0.80
CA PHE A 54 -5.24 -5.57 1.19
C PHE A 54 -4.12 -6.59 1.47
N TRP A 55 -2.86 -6.14 1.58
CA TRP A 55 -1.69 -6.96 1.93
C TRP A 55 -1.15 -6.70 3.34
N HIS A 56 -1.91 -6.00 4.18
CA HIS A 56 -1.56 -5.72 5.57
C HIS A 56 -2.82 -5.76 6.48
N PRO A 57 -2.79 -6.45 7.63
CA PRO A 57 -1.59 -7.00 8.28
C PRO A 57 -1.10 -8.32 7.69
N ASP A 58 -1.99 -9.11 7.08
CA ASP A 58 -1.63 -10.40 6.49
C ASP A 58 -1.50 -10.28 4.97
N ILE A 59 -0.44 -10.87 4.41
CA ILE A 59 -0.22 -10.87 2.96
C ILE A 59 -0.97 -12.07 2.34
N PRO A 60 -1.86 -11.86 1.36
CA PRO A 60 -2.52 -12.95 0.65
C PRO A 60 -1.52 -13.90 -0.03
N VAL A 61 -1.88 -15.18 -0.12
CA VAL A 61 -1.12 -16.16 -0.90
C VAL A 61 -1.20 -15.82 -2.39
N CYS A 62 -0.19 -16.24 -3.13
CA CYS A 62 -0.07 -15.83 -4.52
C CYS A 62 -1.24 -16.29 -5.42
N SER A 63 -1.79 -17.49 -5.17
CA SER A 63 -2.96 -17.98 -5.90
C SER A 63 -4.19 -17.09 -5.70
N ALA A 64 -4.44 -16.60 -4.48
CA ALA A 64 -5.52 -15.67 -4.21
C ALA A 64 -5.35 -14.33 -4.96
N LEU A 65 -4.11 -13.85 -5.10
CA LEU A 65 -3.80 -12.66 -5.89
C LEU A 65 -4.01 -12.89 -7.40
N LEU A 66 -3.70 -14.07 -7.92
CA LEU A 66 -3.99 -14.45 -9.31
C LEU A 66 -5.51 -14.50 -9.55
N ASP A 67 -6.24 -15.19 -8.67
CA ASP A 67 -7.70 -15.30 -8.74
C ASP A 67 -8.37 -13.93 -8.71
N LEU A 68 -7.82 -13.01 -7.91
CA LEU A 68 -8.30 -11.63 -7.80
C LEU A 68 -8.14 -10.87 -9.13
N VAL A 69 -6.97 -10.97 -9.79
CA VAL A 69 -6.75 -10.36 -11.11
C VAL A 69 -7.61 -11.01 -12.18
N GLY A 70 -7.74 -12.34 -12.15
CA GLY A 70 -8.55 -13.11 -13.11
C GLY A 70 -10.04 -12.81 -13.01
N ARG A 71 -10.56 -12.55 -11.80
CA ARG A 71 -11.97 -12.23 -11.57
C ARG A 71 -12.35 -10.81 -11.99
N TYR A 72 -11.42 -9.87 -11.92
CA TYR A 72 -11.66 -8.46 -12.25
C TYR A 72 -10.75 -7.99 -13.38
N PRO A 73 -10.88 -8.56 -14.59
CA PRO A 73 -10.10 -8.13 -15.74
C PRO A 73 -10.45 -6.68 -16.10
N GLY A 74 -9.45 -5.86 -16.40
CA GLY A 74 -9.62 -4.45 -16.78
C GLY A 74 -9.60 -3.43 -15.62
N ASN A 75 -9.50 -3.88 -14.36
CA ASN A 75 -9.27 -2.98 -13.24
C ASN A 75 -7.76 -2.72 -13.04
N ASP A 76 -7.23 -1.72 -13.75
CA ASP A 76 -5.79 -1.38 -13.70
C ASP A 76 -5.30 -0.97 -12.32
N LEU A 77 -6.15 -0.30 -11.54
CA LEU A 77 -5.82 0.09 -10.16
C LEU A 77 -5.64 -1.17 -9.28
N LEU A 78 -6.57 -2.12 -9.37
CA LEU A 78 -6.47 -3.39 -8.64
C LEU A 78 -5.24 -4.18 -9.08
N ARG A 79 -4.95 -4.25 -10.38
CA ARG A 79 -3.74 -4.90 -10.91
C ARG A 79 -2.47 -4.30 -10.33
N TYR A 80 -2.40 -2.97 -10.22
CA TYR A 80 -1.25 -2.29 -9.61
C TYR A 80 -1.12 -2.60 -8.12
N GLN A 81 -2.23 -2.59 -7.37
CA GLN A 81 -2.24 -2.97 -5.96
C GLN A 81 -1.84 -4.43 -5.73
N VAL A 82 -2.24 -5.35 -6.62
CA VAL A 82 -1.76 -6.74 -6.61
C VAL A 82 -0.25 -6.81 -6.83
N GLY A 83 0.30 -5.96 -7.69
CA GLY A 83 1.76 -5.81 -7.85
C GLY A 83 2.46 -5.41 -6.55
N ARG A 84 1.90 -4.46 -5.80
CA ARG A 84 2.40 -4.07 -4.47
C ARG A 84 2.33 -5.22 -3.47
N ALA A 85 1.18 -5.90 -3.39
CA ALA A 85 0.99 -7.07 -2.53
C ALA A 85 2.00 -8.20 -2.85
N ARG A 86 2.32 -8.41 -4.14
CA ARG A 86 3.33 -9.40 -4.55
C ARG A 86 4.74 -9.00 -4.17
N ALA A 87 5.09 -7.72 -4.31
CA ALA A 87 6.37 -7.21 -3.87
C ALA A 87 6.53 -7.36 -2.34
N ALA A 88 5.48 -7.00 -1.60
CA ALA A 88 5.40 -7.20 -0.15
C ALA A 88 5.45 -8.69 0.24
N GLY A 89 4.94 -9.62 -0.59
CA GLY A 89 4.99 -11.07 -0.36
C GLY A 89 6.17 -11.81 -0.98
N CYS A 90 7.07 -11.13 -1.69
CA CYS A 90 8.24 -11.69 -2.39
C CYS A 90 7.94 -12.79 -3.42
N TYR A 91 6.81 -12.72 -4.11
CA TYR A 91 6.48 -13.67 -5.18
C TYR A 91 7.19 -13.33 -6.50
N ILE A 92 8.52 -13.57 -6.56
CA ILE A 92 9.41 -13.16 -7.67
C ILE A 92 9.01 -13.74 -9.03
N SER A 93 8.74 -15.05 -9.11
CA SER A 93 8.37 -15.73 -10.37
C SER A 93 7.14 -15.10 -11.03
N LEU A 94 6.22 -14.65 -10.18
CA LEU A 94 4.92 -14.10 -10.55
C LEU A 94 4.95 -12.59 -10.83
N TYR A 95 5.96 -11.86 -10.32
CA TYR A 95 6.16 -10.46 -10.70
C TYR A 95 6.46 -10.33 -12.20
N LEU A 96 7.20 -11.28 -12.76
CA LEU A 96 7.59 -11.30 -14.17
C LEU A 96 6.44 -11.56 -15.13
N GLU A 97 5.39 -12.28 -14.67
CA GLU A 97 4.25 -12.67 -15.51
C GLU A 97 3.19 -11.57 -15.67
N LEU A 98 3.11 -10.61 -14.75
CA LEU A 98 2.04 -9.59 -14.76
C LEU A 98 2.33 -8.39 -15.69
N ASP A 99 3.54 -8.30 -16.25
CA ASP A 99 4.02 -7.19 -17.11
C ASP A 99 3.61 -5.80 -16.57
N LEU A 100 3.76 -5.61 -15.25
CA LEU A 100 3.40 -4.35 -14.61
C LEU A 100 4.52 -3.33 -14.83
N PRO A 101 4.21 -2.11 -15.30
CA PRO A 101 5.12 -0.99 -15.26
C PRO A 101 5.80 -0.85 -13.89
N LEU A 102 7.13 -0.96 -13.90
CA LEU A 102 8.03 -0.86 -12.76
C LEU A 102 7.81 0.51 -12.08
N GLY A 103 7.04 0.51 -10.99
CA GLY A 103 6.65 1.72 -10.25
C GLY A 103 7.45 1.89 -8.97
N ALA A 104 7.69 3.15 -8.56
CA ALA A 104 8.42 3.46 -7.34
C ALA A 104 7.84 2.74 -6.10
N ALA A 105 6.51 2.73 -5.95
CA ALA A 105 5.86 2.08 -4.81
C ALA A 105 6.10 0.56 -4.72
N ILE A 106 6.08 -0.15 -5.85
CA ILE A 106 6.40 -1.59 -5.89
C ILE A 106 7.86 -1.84 -5.51
N THR A 107 8.74 -0.94 -5.94
CA THR A 107 10.18 -0.99 -5.60
C THR A 107 10.40 -0.83 -4.11
N GLU A 108 9.66 0.09 -3.49
CA GLU A 108 9.76 0.38 -2.07
C GLU A 108 9.22 -0.78 -1.22
N GLU A 109 8.09 -1.39 -1.60
CA GLU A 109 7.60 -2.62 -0.91
C GLU A 109 8.59 -3.79 -1.03
N ALA A 110 9.23 -3.95 -2.20
CA ALA A 110 10.25 -4.97 -2.39
C ALA A 110 11.50 -4.69 -1.54
N HIS A 111 11.91 -3.43 -1.42
CA HIS A 111 13.03 -3.02 -0.57
C HIS A 111 12.72 -3.23 0.91
N ASP A 112 11.49 -2.93 1.33
CA ASP A 112 11.02 -3.10 2.71
C ASP A 112 11.09 -4.58 3.14
N ASN A 113 10.82 -5.51 2.23
CA ASN A 113 10.97 -6.95 2.45
C ASN A 113 12.42 -7.50 2.26
N ARG A 114 13.43 -6.61 2.35
CA ARG A 114 14.87 -6.93 2.47
C ARG A 114 15.33 -8.12 1.61
N THR A 115 15.82 -9.19 2.25
CA THR A 115 16.45 -10.36 1.63
C THR A 115 15.55 -11.08 0.64
N SER A 116 14.23 -11.08 0.85
CA SER A 116 13.30 -11.80 -0.01
C SER A 116 12.84 -10.94 -1.20
N GLY A 117 12.88 -9.61 -1.09
CA GLY A 117 12.48 -8.67 -2.14
C GLY A 117 13.63 -8.13 -2.99
N GLN A 118 14.88 -8.41 -2.62
CA GLN A 118 16.09 -7.90 -3.26
C GLN A 118 16.12 -8.09 -4.78
N ALA A 119 15.69 -9.25 -5.29
CA ALA A 119 15.68 -9.51 -6.74
C ALA A 119 14.69 -8.61 -7.51
N ILE A 120 13.55 -8.26 -6.89
CA ILE A 120 12.58 -7.31 -7.48
C ILE A 120 13.15 -5.89 -7.39
N TYR A 121 13.74 -5.53 -6.26
CA TYR A 121 14.38 -4.23 -6.05
C TYR A 121 15.49 -3.97 -7.08
N GLU A 122 16.44 -4.90 -7.22
CA GLU A 122 17.56 -4.82 -8.16
C GLU A 122 17.10 -4.73 -9.62
N ARG A 123 16.02 -5.44 -9.97
CA ARG A 123 15.46 -5.36 -11.31
C ARG A 123 14.88 -3.98 -11.61
N ILE A 124 14.20 -3.36 -10.65
CA ILE A 124 13.57 -2.05 -10.85
C ILE A 124 14.61 -0.91 -10.77
N ILE A 125 15.57 -0.96 -9.84
CA ILE A 125 16.60 0.08 -9.71
C ILE A 125 17.48 0.18 -10.97
N ASN A 126 17.71 -0.96 -11.64
CA ASN A 126 18.46 -1.03 -12.89
C ASN A 126 17.62 -0.67 -14.13
N SER A 127 16.33 -0.36 -13.98
CA SER A 127 15.50 0.13 -15.08
C SER A 127 15.88 1.57 -15.46
N PRO A 128 16.00 1.89 -16.75
CA PRO A 128 16.34 3.25 -17.20
C PRO A 128 15.27 4.29 -16.83
N THR A 129 14.02 3.87 -16.65
CA THR A 129 12.90 4.76 -16.30
C THR A 129 12.06 4.18 -15.18
N ARG A 130 11.77 5.00 -14.17
CA ARG A 130 10.88 4.70 -13.04
C ARG A 130 9.66 5.61 -13.10
N TRP A 131 8.49 5.03 -12.82
CA TRP A 131 7.20 5.71 -12.96
C TRP A 131 6.52 5.92 -11.61
N ALA A 132 5.95 7.11 -11.40
CA ALA A 132 4.98 7.36 -10.34
C ALA A 132 3.63 7.01 -10.95
N ARG A 133 3.09 5.85 -10.56
CA ARG A 133 1.90 5.29 -11.19
C ARG A 133 0.64 5.46 -10.34
N MET A 134 0.76 5.49 -9.02
CA MET A 134 -0.38 5.59 -8.11
C MET A 134 -0.20 6.77 -7.15
N ASP A 135 -1.32 7.46 -6.88
CA ASP A 135 -1.46 8.43 -5.79
C ASP A 135 -2.16 7.72 -4.62
N ASP A 136 -1.39 7.39 -3.58
CA ASP A 136 -1.90 6.65 -2.42
C ASP A 136 -2.91 7.47 -1.59
N TYR A 137 -2.84 8.81 -1.65
CA TYR A 137 -3.80 9.67 -0.96
C TYR A 137 -5.16 9.66 -1.64
N LYS A 138 -5.16 9.68 -2.97
CA LYS A 138 -6.40 9.66 -3.77
C LYS A 138 -6.87 8.27 -4.14
N ARG A 139 -6.06 7.23 -3.86
CA ARG A 139 -6.32 5.83 -4.24
C ARG A 139 -6.61 5.68 -5.74
N CYS A 140 -5.84 6.38 -6.57
CA CYS A 140 -6.05 6.38 -8.02
C CYS A 140 -4.73 6.29 -8.79
N LEU A 141 -4.81 5.85 -10.05
CA LEU A 141 -3.66 5.88 -10.94
C LEU A 141 -3.46 7.27 -11.56
N HIS A 142 -2.21 7.67 -11.76
CA HIS A 142 -1.89 8.89 -12.48
C HIS A 142 -2.21 8.74 -13.97
N SER A 143 -2.97 9.70 -14.50
CA SER A 143 -3.22 9.86 -15.94
C SER A 143 -2.97 11.33 -16.32
N PRO A 144 -1.97 11.63 -17.17
CA PRO A 144 -0.99 10.70 -17.76
C PRO A 144 0.01 10.15 -16.72
N LEU A 145 0.71 9.06 -17.08
CA LEU A 145 1.80 8.53 -16.27
C LEU A 145 2.90 9.57 -16.06
N ARG A 146 3.44 9.64 -14.83
CA ARG A 146 4.50 10.57 -14.47
C ARG A 146 5.85 9.85 -14.48
N SER A 147 6.73 10.24 -15.40
CA SER A 147 8.11 9.75 -15.45
C SER A 147 8.98 10.48 -14.42
N GLY A 148 10.15 9.92 -14.10
CA GLY A 148 11.11 10.55 -13.20
C GLY A 148 10.72 10.48 -11.73
N ALA A 149 9.97 9.45 -11.34
CA ALA A 149 9.69 9.21 -9.93
C ALA A 149 10.97 8.87 -9.18
N HIS A 150 11.19 9.57 -8.07
CA HIS A 150 12.29 9.30 -7.16
C HIS A 150 11.87 8.15 -6.24
N LEU A 151 12.82 7.30 -5.83
CA LEU A 151 12.59 6.37 -4.72
C LEU A 151 12.30 7.19 -3.47
N HIS A 152 11.41 6.69 -2.62
CA HIS A 152 10.83 7.35 -1.44
C HIS A 152 9.76 8.41 -1.75
N SER A 153 9.08 8.30 -2.89
CA SER A 153 7.99 9.20 -3.28
C SER A 153 6.71 8.81 -2.52
N ASP A 154 6.45 9.45 -1.37
CA ASP A 154 5.25 9.39 -0.53
C ASP A 154 4.61 7.99 -0.26
N THR A 155 5.28 6.90 -0.64
CA THR A 155 4.74 5.55 -0.56
C THR A 155 4.85 5.10 0.89
N CYS A 156 3.73 4.73 1.48
CA CYS A 156 3.72 4.06 2.76
C CYS A 156 3.83 2.55 2.51
N VAL A 157 5.02 2.02 2.79
CA VAL A 157 5.35 0.60 2.72
C VAL A 157 4.80 -0.16 3.91
N GLN A 158 4.74 -1.49 3.82
CA GLN A 158 4.18 -2.35 4.86
C GLN A 158 4.71 -2.05 6.28
N SER A 159 6.02 -1.94 6.47
CA SER A 159 6.61 -1.66 7.81
C SER A 159 6.17 -0.33 8.43
N MET A 160 5.72 0.63 7.62
CA MET A 160 5.15 1.88 8.10
C MET A 160 3.71 1.72 8.59
N LEU A 161 2.96 0.77 8.03
CA LEU A 161 1.57 0.48 8.42
C LEU A 161 1.47 -0.16 9.82
N ASP A 162 2.51 -0.87 10.26
CA ASP A 162 2.60 -1.45 11.60
C ASP A 162 2.79 -0.41 12.72
N GLN A 163 3.17 0.83 12.37
CA GLN A 163 3.43 1.86 13.36
C GLN A 163 2.12 2.43 13.92
N THR A 164 1.67 1.90 15.06
CA THR A 164 0.57 2.50 15.81
C THR A 164 0.99 3.82 16.45
N LEU A 165 0.23 4.86 16.16
CA LEU A 165 0.50 6.21 16.64
C LEU A 165 -0.48 6.55 17.79
N PRO A 166 0.00 6.96 18.99
CA PRO A 166 -0.88 7.41 20.07
C PRO A 166 -1.83 8.53 19.62
N VAL A 167 -3.12 8.38 19.92
CA VAL A 167 -4.18 9.32 19.57
C VAL A 167 -4.01 10.62 20.39
N GLY A 168 -3.77 11.77 19.75
CA GLY A 168 -4.09 13.07 20.38
C GLY A 168 -3.12 14.26 20.23
N ASP A 169 -1.87 14.11 19.81
CA ASP A 169 -0.93 15.25 19.85
C ASP A 169 -0.79 15.98 18.50
N SER A 170 -0.83 17.32 18.51
CA SER A 170 -0.56 18.18 17.34
C SER A 170 0.95 18.37 17.06
N LEU A 171 1.82 17.99 18.02
CA LEU A 171 3.28 17.92 17.87
C LEU A 171 3.75 16.77 16.94
N TYR A 172 2.80 16.16 16.22
CA TYR A 172 2.91 14.89 15.53
C TYR A 172 3.63 14.94 14.19
N LEU A 173 3.34 15.97 13.39
CA LEU A 173 3.99 16.14 12.09
C LEU A 173 5.50 16.17 12.29
N HIS A 174 6.00 16.90 13.28
CA HIS A 174 7.43 17.01 13.54
C HIS A 174 8.10 15.70 13.98
N ARG A 175 7.40 14.82 14.73
CA ARG A 175 7.93 13.52 15.18
C ARG A 175 7.81 12.43 14.12
N LEU A 176 6.74 12.42 13.33
CA LEU A 176 6.57 11.53 12.18
C LEU A 176 7.61 11.87 11.10
N ILE A 177 7.82 13.15 10.82
CA ILE A 177 8.90 13.64 9.94
C ILE A 177 10.26 13.18 10.45
N ARG A 178 10.51 13.32 11.77
CA ARG A 178 11.77 12.87 12.37
C ARG A 178 11.94 11.35 12.28
N LYS A 179 10.91 10.56 12.58
CA LYS A 179 10.98 9.08 12.45
C LYS A 179 11.14 8.61 11.01
N LEU A 180 10.47 9.25 10.05
CA LEU A 180 10.64 8.99 8.62
C LEU A 180 12.04 9.39 8.15
N SER A 181 12.58 10.50 8.69
CA SER A 181 13.97 10.94 8.47
C SER A 181 14.97 9.97 9.08
N ASP A 182 14.73 9.45 10.28
CA ASP A 182 15.60 8.50 10.99
C ASP A 182 15.57 7.11 10.33
N TYR A 183 14.41 6.64 9.85
CA TYR A 183 14.31 5.43 9.02
C TYR A 183 15.12 5.58 7.74
N ARG A 184 15.00 6.72 7.05
CA ARG A 184 15.76 7.03 5.83
C ARG A 184 17.27 7.14 6.09
N ALA A 185 17.69 7.79 7.18
CA ALA A 185 19.10 7.96 7.53
C ALA A 185 19.79 6.64 7.89
N ASN A 186 19.08 5.73 8.57
CA ASN A 186 19.63 4.44 8.98
C ASN A 186 19.60 3.39 7.88
N HIS A 187 18.87 3.60 6.78
CA HIS A 187 18.69 2.61 5.70
C HIS A 187 19.21 3.10 4.34
N CYS A 188 19.66 4.37 4.23
CA CYS A 188 20.26 4.92 3.01
C CYS A 188 21.25 6.08 3.34
N PRO A 189 22.50 5.80 3.75
CA PRO A 189 23.46 6.85 4.12
C PRO A 189 24.03 7.63 2.92
N LEU A 190 23.75 7.20 1.68
CA LEU A 190 24.28 7.80 0.46
C LEU A 190 23.15 7.93 -0.56
N ILE A 191 22.93 9.16 -1.03
CA ILE A 191 22.03 9.56 -2.13
C ILE A 191 20.59 9.87 -1.67
N CYS A 192 20.37 11.06 -1.12
CA CYS A 192 19.30 12.00 -1.54
C CYS A 192 19.30 13.27 -0.67
N PRO A 193 19.24 14.48 -1.25
CA PRO A 193 19.06 15.72 -0.48
C PRO A 193 17.65 15.79 0.16
N PRO A 194 17.47 16.59 1.22
CA PRO A 194 16.26 16.58 2.05
C PRO A 194 15.15 17.41 1.39
N PHE A 195 14.46 16.85 0.40
CA PHE A 195 13.20 17.44 -0.08
C PHE A 195 12.02 16.67 0.48
N PHE A 196 11.78 16.92 1.77
CA PHE A 196 10.53 16.58 2.43
C PHE A 196 9.60 17.80 2.33
N ASP A 197 8.58 17.75 1.48
CA ASP A 197 7.58 18.82 1.38
C ASP A 197 6.44 18.57 2.37
N SER A 198 6.60 19.08 3.59
CA SER A 198 5.62 18.96 4.68
C SER A 198 4.26 19.59 4.35
N SER A 199 4.17 20.41 3.29
CA SER A 199 2.92 21.07 2.90
C SER A 199 1.92 20.14 2.20
N ARG A 200 2.35 18.95 1.75
CA ARG A 200 1.49 17.95 1.10
C ARG A 200 0.84 16.95 2.05
N ILE A 201 1.33 16.88 3.30
CA ILE A 201 0.69 16.10 4.36
C ILE A 201 -0.36 17.01 4.99
N LEU A 202 -1.55 17.06 4.37
CA LEU A 202 -2.67 17.74 5.01
C LEU A 202 -2.95 17.04 6.36
N PRO A 203 -3.37 17.76 7.42
CA PRO A 203 -3.70 17.16 8.72
C PRO A 203 -4.77 16.06 8.61
N GLU A 204 -5.62 16.15 7.59
CA GLU A 204 -6.60 15.14 7.23
C GLU A 204 -6.01 13.88 6.56
N HIS A 205 -4.77 13.93 6.08
CA HIS A 205 -4.05 12.82 5.43
C HIS A 205 -3.31 11.92 6.42
N ALA A 206 -3.08 12.37 7.65
CA ALA A 206 -2.70 11.48 8.75
C ALA A 206 -3.79 10.44 9.04
N ASN A 207 -5.03 10.64 8.56
CA ASN A 207 -6.14 9.69 8.74
C ASN A 207 -6.12 8.51 7.75
N LEU A 208 -5.37 8.57 6.64
CA LEU A 208 -5.26 7.46 5.68
C LEU A 208 -4.54 6.24 6.28
N TYR A 209 -3.76 6.48 7.35
CA TYR A 209 -3.03 5.48 8.12
C TYR A 209 -3.56 5.32 9.56
N ARG A 210 -4.70 5.95 9.91
CA ARG A 210 -5.37 5.76 11.20
C ARG A 210 -6.41 4.64 11.12
N ALA A 211 -5.96 3.42 10.83
CA ALA A 211 -6.64 2.24 11.35
C ALA A 211 -6.00 1.92 12.69
#